data_AF-A0A7V7N262-F1
#
_entry.id   AF-A0A7V7N262-F1
#
_cell.length_a   1.000
_cell.length_b   1.000
_cell.length_c   1.000
_cell.angle_alpha   90.00
_cell.angle_beta   90.00
_cell.angle_gamma   90.00
#
_symmetry.space_group_name_H-M   'P 1'
#
loop_
_entity.id
_entity.type
_entity.pdbx_description
1 polymer ?
#
loop_
_entity_poly.entity_id
_entity_poly.type
_entity_poly.pdbx_seq_one_letter_code
_entity_poly.pdbx_strand_id
1 'polypeptide(L)'
;MTAQELNHDSDTPKENKRDDKAILARFLFTVLFVVIGWLSLWVLAAIVVIQFGFMIFDGGKNHRLNQFAGQLIDFQKQLLKYIAMQNDEKPFPFNEWPQKTTQETD
;
A
#
# COMPACT_ATOMS: atom_id res chain seq x y z
N MET A 1 38.68 17.45 52.30
CA MET A 1 38.03 16.13 52.22
C MET A 1 36.58 16.42 51.87
N THR A 2 36.27 16.50 50.57
CA THR A 2 35.46 15.51 49.81
C THR A 2 34.01 15.52 50.31
N ALA A 3 32.96 15.83 49.55
CA ALA A 3 32.75 15.90 48.11
C ALA A 3 31.77 17.06 47.84
N GLN A 4 32.09 17.95 46.91
CA GLN A 4 31.33 18.09 45.66
C GLN A 4 30.56 16.80 45.31
N GLU A 5 29.43 16.56 45.99
CA GLU A 5 28.39 15.64 45.53
C GLU A 5 27.99 16.11 44.14
N LEU A 6 28.44 15.33 43.16
CA LEU A 6 28.29 15.54 41.75
C LEU A 6 26.81 15.70 41.42
N ASN A 7 26.46 16.95 41.13
CA ASN A 7 25.64 17.31 39.99
C ASN A 7 25.87 16.32 38.83
N HIS A 8 24.80 16.14 38.05
CA HIS A 8 24.67 15.27 36.90
C HIS A 8 24.14 13.87 37.25
N ASP A 9 22.87 13.89 37.66
CA ASP A 9 21.80 13.26 36.89
C ASP A 9 22.21 13.01 35.43
N SER A 10 23.00 11.97 35.21
CA SER A 10 23.17 11.36 33.92
C SER A 10 21.89 10.56 33.69
N ASP A 11 20.82 11.28 33.39
CA ASP A 11 19.67 10.78 32.66
C ASP A 11 20.21 10.38 31.28
N THR A 12 20.91 9.24 31.25
CA THR A 12 21.35 8.60 30.03
C THR A 12 20.07 8.43 29.20
N PRO A 13 19.94 9.07 28.03
CA PRO A 13 18.82 8.81 27.15
C PRO A 13 18.90 7.33 26.84
N LYS A 14 17.97 6.55 27.40
CA LYS A 14 17.89 5.10 27.17
C LYS A 14 17.56 4.95 25.70
N GLU A 15 18.62 4.86 24.90
CA GLU A 15 18.72 4.44 23.51
C GLU A 15 17.40 3.86 22.96
N ASN A 16 16.57 4.69 22.30
CA ASN A 16 15.32 4.26 21.71
C ASN A 16 15.52 3.57 20.33
N LYS A 17 16.53 2.68 20.24
CA LYS A 17 16.80 1.88 19.03
C LYS A 17 15.60 1.05 18.54
N ARG A 18 14.58 0.83 19.37
CA ARG A 18 13.35 0.12 18.98
C ARG A 18 12.45 0.98 18.09
N ASP A 19 12.51 2.28 18.26
CA ASP A 19 11.58 3.22 17.64
C ASP A 19 12.08 3.56 16.22
N ASP A 20 13.40 3.74 16.07
CA ASP A 20 14.06 3.95 14.78
C ASP A 20 13.81 2.80 13.78
N LYS A 21 13.88 1.55 14.27
CA LYS A 21 13.65 0.37 13.40
C LYS A 21 12.19 0.23 12.98
N ALA A 22 11.25 0.57 13.87
CA ALA A 22 9.83 0.57 13.52
C ALA A 22 9.49 1.65 12.49
N ILE A 23 10.08 2.84 12.61
CA ILE A 23 9.94 3.95 11.66
C ILE A 23 10.57 3.57 10.31
N LEU A 24 11.79 3.03 10.32
CA LEU A 24 12.48 2.59 9.10
C LEU A 24 11.74 1.43 8.41
N ALA A 25 11.19 0.49 9.16
CA ALA A 25 10.37 -0.59 8.61
C ALA A 25 9.10 -0.03 7.96
N ARG A 26 8.36 0.85 8.63
CA ARG A 26 7.20 1.55 8.04
C ARG A 26 7.59 2.26 6.75
N PHE A 27 8.68 3.03 6.76
CA PHE A 27 9.18 3.72 5.57
C PHE A 27 9.51 2.77 4.42
N LEU A 28 10.22 1.68 4.71
CA LEU A 28 10.58 0.68 3.70
C LEU A 28 9.34 0.01 3.10
N PHE A 29 8.33 -0.32 3.91
CA PHE A 29 7.06 -0.84 3.43
C PHE A 29 6.31 0.19 2.60
N THR A 30 6.24 1.46 3.01
CA THR A 30 5.61 2.53 2.23
C THR A 30 6.28 2.66 0.86
N VAL A 31 7.62 2.69 0.79
CA VAL A 31 8.36 2.77 -0.47
C VAL A 31 8.11 1.53 -1.34
N LEU A 32 8.12 0.34 -0.75
CA LEU A 32 7.80 -0.91 -1.46
C LEU A 32 6.40 -0.84 -2.09
N PHE A 33 5.41 -0.38 -1.34
CA PHE A 33 4.04 -0.21 -1.81
C PHE A 33 3.91 0.88 -2.87
N VAL A 34 4.68 1.97 -2.79
CA VAL A 34 4.77 2.98 -3.87
C VAL A 34 5.27 2.34 -5.17
N VAL A 35 6.31 1.50 -5.10
CA VAL A 35 6.85 0.79 -6.27
C VAL A 35 5.83 -0.18 -6.84
N ILE A 36 5.15 -0.96 -5.99
CA ILE A 36 4.05 -1.85 -6.42
C ILE A 36 2.94 -1.05 -7.10
N GLY A 37 2.59 0.12 -6.55
CA GLY A 37 1.60 1.03 -7.13
C GLY A 37 2.03 1.52 -8.50
N TRP A 38 3.30 1.89 -8.64
CA TRP A 38 3.87 2.28 -9.93
C TRP A 38 3.77 1.16 -10.96
N LEU A 39 4.16 -0.08 -10.61
CA LEU A 39 4.02 -1.23 -11.50
C LEU A 39 2.56 -1.53 -11.85
N SER A 40 1.65 -1.41 -10.89
CA SER A 40 0.21 -1.59 -11.09
C SER A 40 -0.36 -0.62 -12.12
N LEU A 41 0.15 0.63 -12.20
CA LEU A 41 -0.24 1.56 -13.27
C LEU A 41 0.14 1.05 -14.67
N TRP A 42 1.31 0.43 -14.82
CA TRP A 42 1.71 -0.20 -16.08
C TRP A 42 0.81 -1.38 -16.44
N VAL A 43 0.40 -2.18 -15.44
CA VAL A 43 -0.56 -3.27 -15.64
C VAL A 43 -1.91 -2.71 -16.08
N LEU A 44 -2.40 -1.63 -15.45
CA LEU A 44 -3.64 -0.96 -15.84
C LEU A 44 -3.55 -0.43 -17.28
N ALA A 45 -2.44 0.19 -17.66
CA ALA A 45 -2.21 0.65 -19.03
C ALA A 45 -2.25 -0.52 -20.03
N ALA A 46 -1.61 -1.64 -19.71
CA ALA A 46 -1.65 -2.85 -20.54
C ALA A 46 -3.09 -3.39 -20.68
N ILE A 47 -3.87 -3.41 -19.59
CA ILE A 47 -5.28 -3.82 -19.63
C ILE A 47 -6.09 -2.94 -20.57
N VAL A 48 -5.90 -1.61 -20.51
CA VAL A 48 -6.59 -0.66 -21.39
C VAL A 48 -6.21 -0.89 -22.86
N VAL A 49 -4.93 -1.12 -23.16
CA VAL A 49 -4.46 -1.43 -24.52
C VAL A 49 -5.10 -2.72 -25.04
N ILE A 50 -5.12 -3.78 -24.21
CA ILE A 50 -5.77 -5.05 -24.56
C ILE A 50 -7.27 -4.83 -24.81
N GLN A 51 -7.95 -4.06 -23.95
CA GLN A 51 -9.37 -3.76 -24.09
C GLN A 51 -9.67 -2.96 -25.37
N PHE A 52 -8.78 -2.06 -25.76
CA PHE A 52 -8.88 -1.33 -27.02
C PHE A 52 -8.67 -2.26 -28.23
N GLY A 53 -7.72 -3.19 -28.13
CA GLY A 53 -7.54 -4.26 -29.11
C GLY A 53 -8.82 -5.08 -29.29
N PHE A 54 -9.40 -5.59 -28.21
CA PHE A 54 -10.68 -6.31 -28.26
C PHE A 54 -11.82 -5.47 -28.84
N MET A 55 -11.87 -4.17 -28.56
CA MET A 55 -12.90 -3.28 -29.12
C MET A 55 -12.80 -3.17 -30.65
N ILE A 56 -11.59 -3.26 -31.22
CA ILE A 56 -11.36 -3.24 -32.67
C ILE A 56 -11.71 -4.58 -33.31
N PHE A 57 -11.39 -5.70 -32.67
CA PHE A 57 -11.61 -7.04 -33.24
C PHE A 57 -13.03 -7.59 -33.01
N ASP A 58 -13.59 -7.39 -31.82
CA ASP A 58 -14.79 -8.07 -31.32
C ASP A 58 -15.99 -7.12 -31.16
N GLY A 59 -15.79 -5.81 -31.34
CA GLY A 59 -16.82 -4.76 -31.22
C GLY A 59 -17.40 -4.57 -29.80
N GLY A 60 -16.93 -5.36 -28.82
CA GLY A 60 -17.43 -5.38 -27.46
C GLY A 60 -16.32 -5.24 -26.41
N LYS A 61 -16.65 -4.63 -25.26
CA LYS A 61 -15.73 -4.61 -24.11
C LYS A 61 -15.79 -5.96 -23.42
N ASN A 62 -14.65 -6.65 -23.30
CA ASN A 62 -14.58 -7.91 -22.57
C ASN A 62 -14.96 -7.70 -21.09
N HIS A 63 -16.10 -8.26 -20.66
CA HIS A 63 -16.65 -8.05 -19.32
C HIS A 63 -15.69 -8.53 -18.22
N ARG A 64 -15.01 -9.67 -18.43
CA ARG A 64 -14.07 -10.24 -17.47
C ARG A 64 -12.85 -9.34 -17.27
N LEU A 65 -12.32 -8.81 -18.38
CA LEU A 65 -11.16 -7.91 -18.32
C LEU A 65 -11.53 -6.56 -17.67
N ASN A 66 -12.74 -6.07 -17.93
CA ASN A 66 -13.26 -4.86 -17.29
C ASN A 66 -13.49 -5.04 -15.79
N GLN A 67 -14.02 -6.20 -15.36
CA GLN A 67 -14.14 -6.53 -13.94
C GLN A 67 -12.77 -6.57 -13.25
N PHE A 68 -11.76 -7.18 -13.88
CA PHE A 68 -10.40 -7.19 -13.36
C PHE A 68 -9.80 -5.78 -13.27
N ALA A 69 -9.99 -4.94 -14.29
CA ALA A 69 -9.58 -3.53 -14.25
C ALA A 69 -10.22 -2.79 -13.06
N GLY A 70 -11.50 -3.03 -12.79
CA GLY A 70 -12.20 -2.48 -11.63
C GLY A 70 -11.57 -2.91 -10.31
N GLN A 71 -11.28 -4.20 -10.14
CA GLN A 71 -10.60 -4.72 -8.95
C GLN A 71 -9.20 -4.10 -8.77
N LEU A 72 -8.45 -3.96 -9.86
CA LEU A 72 -7.13 -3.33 -9.84
C LEU A 72 -7.20 -1.86 -9.42
N ILE A 73 -8.21 -1.12 -9.90
CA ILE A 73 -8.46 0.27 -9.49
C ILE A 73 -8.77 0.36 -7.99
N ASP A 74 -9.59 -0.55 -7.46
CA ASP A 74 -9.92 -0.57 -6.04
C ASP A 74 -8.73 -0.95 -5.16
N PHE A 75 -7.88 -1.88 -5.61
CA PHE A 75 -6.58 -2.17 -4.99
C PHE A 75 -5.71 -0.91 -4.96
N GLN A 76 -5.67 -0.17 -6.07
CA GLN A 76 -4.90 1.06 -6.17
C GLN A 76 -5.39 2.13 -5.18
N LYS A 77 -6.71 2.29 -5.00
CA LYS A 77 -7.26 3.22 -4.00
C LYS A 77 -6.84 2.84 -2.58
N GLN A 78 -6.90 1.56 -2.23
CA GLN A 78 -6.46 1.08 -0.91
C GLN A 78 -4.97 1.35 -0.69
N LEU A 79 -4.16 1.09 -1.73
CA LEU A 79 -2.73 1.36 -1.74
C LEU A 79 -2.41 2.85 -1.53
N LEU A 80 -3.10 3.74 -2.24
CA LEU A 80 -2.93 5.18 -2.11
C LEU A 80 -3.32 5.68 -0.72
N LYS A 81 -4.40 5.14 -0.12
CA LYS A 81 -4.80 5.48 1.25
C LYS A 81 -3.73 5.09 2.28
N TYR A 82 -3.11 3.92 2.10
CA TYR A 82 -2.01 3.47 2.95
C TYR A 82 -0.76 4.36 2.81
N ILE A 83 -0.35 4.65 1.57
CA ILE A 83 0.81 5.51 1.29
C ILE A 83 0.58 6.93 1.82
N ALA A 84 -0.62 7.46 1.66
CA ALA A 84 -1.01 8.78 2.16
C ALA A 84 -1.20 8.84 3.69
N MET A 85 -0.94 7.73 4.40
CA MET A 85 -1.15 7.59 5.85
C MET A 85 -2.59 7.95 6.27
N GLN A 86 -3.56 7.86 5.35
CA GLN A 86 -4.98 8.11 5.63
C GLN A 86 -5.68 6.89 6.22
N ASN A 87 -5.11 5.70 6.03
CA ASN A 87 -5.59 4.47 6.64
C ASN A 87 -4.40 3.60 7.05
N ASP A 88 -4.42 3.04 8.26
CA ASP A 88 -3.40 2.08 8.74
C ASP A 88 -3.70 0.64 8.26
N GLU A 89 -4.82 0.40 7.54
CA GLU A 89 -5.06 -0.88 6.87
C GLU A 89 -4.03 -1.12 5.77
N LYS A 90 -3.29 -2.23 5.91
CA LYS A 90 -2.30 -2.68 4.94
C LYS A 90 -3.03 -3.28 3.74
N PRO A 91 -2.75 -2.83 2.50
CA PRO A 91 -3.33 -3.45 1.31
C PRO A 91 -2.80 -4.87 1.10
N PHE A 92 -3.39 -5.60 0.14
CA PHE A 92 -2.93 -6.95 -0.27
C PHE A 92 -1.41 -7.00 -0.43
N PRO A 93 -0.71 -8.07 0.02
CA PRO A 93 -1.23 -9.38 0.48
C PRO A 93 -1.61 -9.48 1.96
N PHE A 94 -1.60 -8.38 2.72
CA PHE A 94 -1.93 -8.43 4.15
C PHE A 94 -3.43 -8.36 4.44
N ASN A 95 -4.20 -7.73 3.55
CA ASN A 95 -5.66 -7.78 3.52
C ASN A 95 -6.16 -8.52 2.26
N GLU A 96 -7.43 -8.85 2.26
CA GLU A 96 -8.09 -9.49 1.12
C GLU A 96 -7.97 -8.67 -0.16
N TRP A 97 -7.80 -9.36 -1.29
CA TRP A 97 -7.89 -8.73 -2.60
C TRP A 97 -9.28 -8.10 -2.73
N PRO A 98 -9.40 -6.85 -3.20
CA PRO A 98 -10.69 -6.20 -3.38
C PRO A 98 -11.49 -6.95 -4.45
N GLN A 99 -12.28 -7.90 -4.00
CA GLN A 99 -13.33 -8.50 -4.78
C GLN A 99 -14.53 -7.57 -4.65
N LYS A 100 -15.22 -7.27 -5.76
CA LYS A 100 -16.61 -6.85 -5.62
C LYS A 100 -17.31 -8.03 -4.97
N THR A 101 -17.57 -7.94 -3.67
CA THR A 101 -18.51 -8.84 -3.02
C THR A 101 -19.80 -8.65 -3.81
N THR A 102 -20.12 -9.59 -4.69
CA THR A 102 -21.50 -9.84 -5.06
C THR A 102 -22.13 -10.17 -3.72
N GLN A 103 -22.73 -9.15 -3.10
CA GLN A 103 -23.56 -9.34 -1.93
C GLN A 103 -24.71 -10.19 -2.45
N GLU A 104 -24.58 -11.51 -2.33
CA GLU A 104 -25.69 -12.44 -2.36
C GLU A 104 -26.60 -11.99 -1.22
N THR A 105 -27.54 -11.15 -1.62
CA THR A 105 -28.60 -10.64 -0.76
C THR A 105 -29.62 -11.75 -0.76
N ASP A 106 -29.56 -12.61 0.27
CA ASP A 106 -30.69 -13.46 0.64
C ASP A 106 -31.64 -12.64 1.51
#